data_AF-A0A194W380-F1
#
_entry.id   AF-A0A194W380-F1
#
_cell.length_a   1.000
_cell.length_b   1.000
_cell.length_c   1.000
_cell.angle_alpha   90.00
_cell.angle_beta   90.00
_cell.angle_gamma   90.00
#
_symmetry.space_group_name_H-M   'P 1'
#
loop_
_entity.id
_entity.type
_entity.pdbx_description
1 polymer ?
#
loop_
_entity_poly.entity_id
_entity_poly.type
_entity_poly.pdbx_seq_one_letter_code
_entity_poly.pdbx_strand_id
1 'polypeptide(L)'
;MATVTVTAREAVPTQPSPSSANPPCDDKYKQLPNARPTSPELVPDQKWTTWRLRNQRPEIVAEMPNTFPDISKYRYDEADQVIQATVAAVNAERATDKKFKKRQFKQLRGYEPVHMNFRSLYDFYDEADKIEARHPTRSRFDDSDDHVKIPDFWFERVSFDLFVRVWEFASNTFGVECFGNELGNRDWTSRWLKRLPKEFVKYASEVARGDPVIAPHTVADPNNWEFLFLAKDSRIFLLVGVIAKILEDNVFGSHLFGATPGQKEVLDKTDRETAILADSYARNFPRSGVAKQFVLAGRTPTGYLPDLYTDNFWDEVDSVTMRILSLLLPLINMLGTLSPKAGWPPLARVHQELHDIVAEAGWLTNGMRVSKSVFWVQFPNPGDLWDIHQEHVTDSIWNSSKAAAEKHDAMEQARWEWDMEVAWRAKNGEKAVDNTWRREYERVHPPPKEPRRVAKVQIVMWPWINRYSPVRPKSDGDLNSGELITQIVKAQIVYYAGDDSDEGEMREKLTLEEHIREAERWKPDYLSLWTLVWCLIIFLAYEAYQSPYPQEVGSHIRALQLKLKPTPVPATTPVPTVVTVEDVIVQI
;
A
#
# COMPACT_ATOMS: atom_id res chain seq x y z
N MET A 1 -54.96 22.77 51.76
CA MET A 1 -53.55 22.49 52.09
C MET A 1 -53.35 20.98 52.00
N ALA A 2 -52.60 20.52 51.01
CA ALA A 2 -52.27 19.10 50.85
C ALA A 2 -50.77 19.01 50.51
N THR A 3 -50.01 18.39 51.40
CA THR A 3 -48.55 18.31 51.30
C THR A 3 -48.17 17.09 50.46
N VAL A 4 -47.53 17.31 49.31
CA VAL A 4 -47.05 16.23 48.44
C VAL A 4 -45.58 15.95 48.74
N THR A 5 -45.30 14.76 49.27
CA THR A 5 -43.94 14.30 49.56
C THR A 5 -43.26 13.84 48.26
N VAL A 6 -42.18 14.49 47.85
CA VAL A 6 -41.39 14.10 46.68
C VAL A 6 -40.38 13.01 47.08
N THR A 7 -40.50 11.82 46.49
CA THR A 7 -39.51 10.76 46.62
C THR A 7 -38.35 11.00 45.65
N ALA A 8 -37.13 11.12 46.18
CA ALA A 8 -35.94 11.25 45.35
C ALA A 8 -35.65 9.95 44.58
N ARG A 9 -35.29 10.07 43.30
CA ARG A 9 -34.65 8.99 42.53
C ARG A 9 -33.15 9.25 42.49
N GLU A 10 -32.37 8.21 42.70
CA GLU A 10 -30.91 8.25 42.67
C GLU A 10 -30.38 8.63 41.28
N ALA A 11 -29.30 9.42 41.26
CA ALA A 11 -28.63 9.80 40.04
C ALA A 11 -27.74 8.66 39.54
N VAL A 12 -27.97 8.21 38.30
CA VAL A 12 -27.04 7.33 37.59
C VAL A 12 -25.79 8.16 37.21
N PRO A 13 -24.55 7.66 37.45
CA PRO A 13 -23.34 8.42 37.14
C PRO A 13 -23.20 8.64 35.63
N THR A 14 -23.01 9.90 35.25
CA THR A 14 -22.74 10.33 33.87
C THR A 14 -21.40 9.77 33.38
N GLN A 15 -21.40 9.15 32.20
CA GLN A 15 -20.14 8.89 31.48
C GLN A 15 -19.48 10.23 31.11
N PRO A 16 -18.15 10.34 31.20
CA PRO A 16 -17.44 11.52 30.72
C PRO A 16 -17.50 11.59 29.19
N SER A 17 -17.90 12.75 28.67
CA SER A 17 -17.84 13.03 27.23
C SER A 17 -16.41 12.93 26.71
N PRO A 18 -16.16 12.35 25.51
CA PRO A 18 -14.85 12.40 24.89
C PRO A 18 -14.47 13.86 24.58
N SER A 19 -13.21 14.21 24.86
CA SER A 19 -12.72 15.59 24.74
C SER A 19 -12.70 16.06 23.27
N SER A 20 -13.39 17.16 22.98
CA SER A 20 -13.35 17.81 21.66
C SER A 20 -12.01 18.52 21.46
N ALA A 21 -11.03 17.80 20.92
CA ALA A 21 -9.70 18.32 20.58
C ALA A 21 -9.25 17.87 19.18
N ASN A 22 -10.16 17.92 18.20
CA ASN A 22 -9.75 17.88 16.80
C ASN A 22 -9.05 19.20 16.46
N PRO A 23 -7.88 19.18 15.78
CA PRO A 23 -7.21 20.40 15.33
C PRO A 23 -8.08 21.17 14.32
N PRO A 24 -7.81 22.47 14.09
CA PRO A 24 -8.56 23.27 13.14
C PRO A 24 -8.55 22.62 11.75
N CYS A 25 -9.74 22.42 11.19
CA CYS A 25 -9.91 21.83 9.87
C CYS A 25 -9.26 22.73 8.80
N ASP A 26 -8.22 22.23 8.13
CA ASP A 26 -7.45 22.95 7.10
C ASP A 26 -8.37 23.57 6.03
N ASP A 27 -8.14 24.82 5.62
CA ASP A 27 -8.98 25.49 4.61
C ASP A 27 -9.01 24.78 3.24
N LYS A 28 -8.08 23.84 2.99
CA LYS A 28 -8.13 22.90 1.85
C LYS A 28 -9.39 22.02 1.84
N TYR A 29 -9.97 21.67 2.99
CA TYR A 29 -11.16 20.81 3.08
C TYR A 29 -12.37 21.35 2.31
N LYS A 30 -12.48 22.68 2.17
CA LYS A 30 -13.58 23.34 1.43
C LYS A 30 -13.45 23.20 -0.09
N GLN A 31 -12.27 22.86 -0.60
CA GLN A 31 -11.98 22.82 -2.04
C GLN A 31 -12.25 21.44 -2.67
N LEU A 32 -12.30 20.37 -1.88
CA LEU A 32 -12.56 19.02 -2.41
C LEU A 32 -13.99 18.91 -2.96
N PRO A 33 -14.25 18.18 -4.07
CA PRO A 33 -15.59 18.06 -4.66
C PRO A 33 -16.59 17.30 -3.77
N ASN A 34 -16.10 16.58 -2.76
CA ASN A 34 -16.77 15.53 -1.99
C ASN A 34 -16.78 15.83 -0.48
N ALA A 35 -16.95 17.10 -0.08
CA ALA A 35 -17.00 17.47 1.34
C ALA A 35 -18.18 16.79 2.06
N ARG A 36 -18.01 16.44 3.34
CA ARG A 36 -19.07 15.84 4.17
C ARG A 36 -20.17 16.87 4.45
N PRO A 37 -21.47 16.51 4.35
CA PRO A 37 -22.57 17.38 4.79
C PRO A 37 -22.40 17.81 6.26
N THR A 38 -22.73 19.07 6.55
CA THR A 38 -22.63 19.68 7.90
C THR A 38 -23.93 19.58 8.71
N SER A 39 -24.91 18.81 8.22
CA SER A 39 -26.16 18.55 8.93
C SER A 39 -25.93 17.85 10.28
N PRO A 40 -26.75 18.15 11.32
CA PRO A 40 -26.69 17.40 12.56
C PRO A 40 -27.03 15.93 12.28
N GLU A 41 -26.04 15.07 12.48
CA GLU A 41 -26.10 13.66 12.12
C GLU A 41 -27.15 12.95 12.98
N LEU A 42 -28.31 12.65 12.38
CA LEU A 42 -29.30 11.75 12.97
C LEU A 42 -28.82 10.31 12.83
N VAL A 43 -27.72 9.99 13.51
CA VAL A 43 -27.21 8.62 13.67
C VAL A 43 -28.33 7.78 14.28
N PRO A 44 -28.86 6.74 13.60
CA PRO A 44 -29.78 5.81 14.23
C PRO A 44 -29.08 5.15 15.41
N ASP A 45 -29.78 5.02 16.55
CA ASP A 45 -29.28 4.41 17.79
C ASP A 45 -28.35 3.21 17.49
N GLN A 46 -27.18 3.15 18.14
CA GLN A 46 -26.19 2.08 17.99
C GLN A 46 -26.79 0.66 18.15
N LYS A 47 -27.89 0.53 18.89
CA LYS A 47 -28.70 -0.70 18.99
C LYS A 47 -29.43 -1.04 17.69
N TRP A 48 -29.90 -0.05 16.93
CA TRP A 48 -30.59 -0.20 15.65
C TRP A 48 -29.65 -0.68 14.55
N THR A 49 -28.43 -0.14 14.45
CA THR A 49 -27.40 -0.62 13.49
C THR A 49 -26.99 -2.06 13.79
N THR A 50 -26.76 -2.38 15.07
CA THR A 50 -26.44 -3.74 15.53
C THR A 50 -27.60 -4.72 15.28
N TRP A 51 -28.85 -4.26 15.44
CA TRP A 51 -30.04 -5.05 15.15
C TRP A 51 -30.24 -5.27 13.64
N ARG A 52 -29.96 -4.27 12.80
CA ARG A 52 -30.17 -4.32 11.34
C ARG A 52 -29.25 -5.35 10.66
N LEU A 53 -27.98 -5.40 11.04
CA LEU A 53 -27.00 -6.36 10.49
C LEU A 53 -27.25 -7.81 10.94
N ARG A 54 -27.78 -8.04 12.14
CA ARG A 54 -28.02 -9.40 12.66
C ARG A 54 -29.41 -9.97 12.39
N ASN A 55 -30.47 -9.15 12.35
CA ASN A 55 -31.85 -9.64 12.42
C ASN A 55 -32.72 -9.36 11.19
N GLN A 56 -32.29 -8.55 10.20
CA GLN A 56 -33.13 -8.25 9.04
C GLN A 56 -33.06 -9.26 7.89
N ARG A 57 -32.10 -10.20 7.88
CA ARG A 57 -32.03 -11.29 6.89
C ARG A 57 -31.48 -12.63 7.42
N PRO A 58 -32.04 -13.23 8.48
CA PRO A 58 -31.63 -14.57 8.93
C PRO A 58 -31.70 -15.64 7.82
N GLU A 59 -32.61 -15.47 6.85
CA GLU A 59 -32.74 -16.31 5.65
C GLU A 59 -31.54 -16.22 4.68
N ILE A 60 -30.79 -15.11 4.68
CA ILE A 60 -29.56 -14.98 3.86
C ILE A 60 -28.30 -15.39 4.65
N VAL A 61 -28.30 -15.31 5.98
CA VAL A 61 -27.16 -15.75 6.81
C VAL A 61 -26.90 -17.26 6.67
N ALA A 62 -27.93 -18.06 6.40
CA ALA A 62 -27.78 -19.50 6.12
C ALA A 62 -27.29 -19.82 4.69
N GLU A 63 -27.37 -18.85 3.76
CA GLU A 63 -26.95 -18.99 2.36
C GLU A 63 -25.67 -18.21 2.02
N MET A 64 -25.22 -17.31 2.90
CA MET A 64 -23.92 -16.67 2.81
C MET A 64 -22.81 -17.69 3.11
N PRO A 65 -21.83 -17.89 2.21
CA PRO A 65 -20.66 -18.70 2.54
C PRO A 65 -19.88 -18.07 3.71
N ASN A 66 -19.18 -18.90 4.48
CA ASN A 66 -18.38 -18.48 5.65
C ASN A 66 -17.13 -17.63 5.29
N THR A 67 -16.91 -17.41 4.00
CA THR A 67 -15.95 -16.47 3.41
C THR A 67 -16.74 -15.53 2.51
N PHE A 68 -16.20 -14.34 2.20
CA PHE A 68 -16.79 -13.39 1.23
C PHE A 68 -17.47 -14.11 0.06
N PRO A 69 -18.68 -13.66 -0.37
CA PRO A 69 -19.48 -14.36 -1.36
C PRO A 69 -18.64 -14.79 -2.55
N ASP A 70 -18.71 -16.06 -2.93
CA ASP A 70 -17.98 -16.55 -4.10
C ASP A 70 -18.63 -15.97 -5.36
N ILE A 71 -18.06 -14.86 -5.83
CA ILE A 71 -18.52 -14.08 -7.00
C ILE A 71 -17.94 -14.67 -8.31
N SER A 72 -17.20 -15.80 -8.26
CA SER A 72 -16.78 -16.51 -9.48
C SER A 72 -17.97 -16.82 -10.41
N LYS A 73 -19.17 -17.05 -9.84
CA LYS A 73 -20.44 -17.25 -10.54
C LYS A 73 -21.00 -16.04 -11.31
N TYR A 74 -20.34 -14.87 -11.26
CA TYR A 74 -20.73 -13.68 -12.01
C TYR A 74 -19.60 -13.09 -12.86
N ARG A 75 -18.49 -13.82 -13.06
CA ARG A 75 -17.55 -13.51 -14.14
C ARG A 75 -18.29 -13.57 -15.48
N TYR A 76 -17.93 -12.70 -16.42
CA TYR A 76 -18.48 -12.76 -17.78
C TYR A 76 -17.84 -13.93 -18.52
N ASP A 77 -18.36 -15.15 -18.34
CA ASP A 77 -17.76 -16.36 -18.89
C ASP A 77 -17.38 -16.21 -20.38
N GLU A 78 -18.24 -15.60 -21.21
CA GLU A 78 -17.95 -15.42 -22.65
C GLU A 78 -16.91 -14.32 -22.95
N ALA A 79 -16.99 -13.17 -22.29
CA ALA A 79 -16.06 -12.07 -22.54
C ALA A 79 -14.68 -12.34 -21.92
N ASP A 80 -14.63 -12.91 -20.72
CA ASP A 80 -13.40 -13.42 -20.10
C ASP A 80 -12.87 -14.59 -20.95
N GLN A 81 -13.68 -15.52 -21.47
CA GLN A 81 -13.18 -16.54 -22.42
C GLN A 81 -12.52 -15.94 -23.67
N VAL A 82 -13.09 -14.89 -24.28
CA VAL A 82 -12.48 -14.23 -25.46
C VAL A 82 -11.21 -13.47 -25.09
N ILE A 83 -11.19 -12.75 -23.97
CA ILE A 83 -10.02 -12.03 -23.46
C ILE A 83 -8.92 -13.04 -23.07
N GLN A 84 -9.24 -14.05 -22.26
CA GLN A 84 -8.33 -15.14 -21.88
C GLN A 84 -7.85 -15.93 -23.10
N ALA A 85 -8.67 -16.18 -24.12
CA ALA A 85 -8.21 -16.85 -25.34
C ALA A 85 -7.25 -15.98 -26.17
N THR A 86 -7.55 -14.70 -26.32
CA THR A 86 -6.68 -13.73 -27.03
C THR A 86 -5.36 -13.53 -26.29
N VAL A 87 -5.44 -13.33 -24.97
CA VAL A 87 -4.29 -13.24 -24.06
C VAL A 87 -3.53 -14.57 -24.01
N ALA A 88 -4.19 -15.73 -24.02
CA ALA A 88 -3.54 -17.04 -24.07
C ALA A 88 -2.83 -17.30 -25.39
N ALA A 89 -3.37 -16.85 -26.54
CA ALA A 89 -2.70 -16.93 -27.82
C ALA A 89 -1.41 -16.08 -27.82
N VAL A 90 -1.51 -14.80 -27.41
CA VAL A 90 -0.35 -13.90 -27.27
C VAL A 90 0.66 -14.41 -26.22
N ASN A 91 0.18 -15.06 -25.15
CA ASN A 91 1.03 -15.68 -24.14
C ASN A 91 1.69 -16.95 -24.67
N ALA A 92 1.01 -17.78 -25.47
CA ALA A 92 1.57 -19.00 -26.06
C ALA A 92 2.71 -18.68 -27.04
N GLU A 93 2.55 -17.62 -27.85
CA GLU A 93 3.63 -17.11 -28.71
C GLU A 93 4.84 -16.61 -27.89
N ARG A 94 4.60 -16.01 -26.72
CA ARG A 94 5.64 -15.42 -25.85
C ARG A 94 6.22 -16.38 -24.80
N ALA A 95 5.58 -17.52 -24.55
CA ALA A 95 6.00 -18.54 -23.58
C ALA A 95 7.29 -19.29 -23.98
N THR A 96 7.82 -19.01 -25.18
CA THR A 96 9.12 -19.50 -25.65
C THR A 96 10.29 -18.91 -24.84
N ASP A 97 10.13 -17.73 -24.24
CA ASP A 97 11.15 -17.08 -23.40
C ASP A 97 11.13 -17.58 -21.95
N LYS A 98 11.93 -18.62 -21.67
CA LYS A 98 12.10 -19.22 -20.31
C LYS A 98 12.81 -18.32 -19.28
N LYS A 99 13.02 -17.03 -19.57
CA LYS A 99 13.70 -16.07 -18.69
C LYS A 99 13.13 -14.66 -18.83
N PHE A 100 12.92 -13.99 -17.70
CA PHE A 100 12.54 -12.58 -17.64
C PHE A 100 13.56 -11.70 -18.37
N LYS A 101 13.05 -10.83 -19.24
CA LYS A 101 13.80 -9.76 -19.90
C LYS A 101 13.29 -8.42 -19.38
N LYS A 102 14.20 -7.48 -19.10
CA LYS A 102 13.85 -6.14 -18.62
C LYS A 102 12.87 -5.47 -19.59
N ARG A 103 11.71 -5.10 -19.06
CA ARG A 103 10.56 -4.57 -19.79
C ARG A 103 10.70 -3.09 -20.10
N GLN A 104 10.14 -2.69 -21.23
CA GLN A 104 10.16 -1.31 -21.74
C GLN A 104 8.87 -1.05 -22.52
N PHE A 105 8.37 0.19 -22.51
CA PHE A 105 7.20 0.62 -23.30
C PHE A 105 7.29 0.31 -24.80
N LYS A 106 8.50 0.14 -25.36
CA LYS A 106 8.69 -0.35 -26.75
C LYS A 106 7.99 -1.70 -27.02
N GLN A 107 7.72 -2.51 -26.00
CA GLN A 107 6.99 -3.79 -26.12
C GLN A 107 5.47 -3.63 -26.28
N LEU A 108 4.95 -2.40 -26.08
CA LEU A 108 3.54 -2.03 -26.31
C LEU A 108 3.36 -1.21 -27.59
N ARG A 109 4.41 -1.03 -28.40
CA ARG A 109 4.30 -0.31 -29.67
C ARG A 109 3.40 -1.09 -30.63
N GLY A 110 2.27 -0.49 -31.03
CA GLY A 110 1.26 -1.15 -31.87
C GLY A 110 0.44 -2.21 -31.11
N TYR A 111 0.43 -2.16 -29.78
CA TYR A 111 -0.56 -2.87 -28.98
C TYR A 111 -1.75 -1.94 -28.77
N GLU A 112 -2.95 -2.42 -29.13
CA GLU A 112 -4.22 -1.76 -28.88
C GLU A 112 -4.94 -2.58 -27.80
N PRO A 113 -5.35 -1.98 -26.66
CA PRO A 113 -6.07 -2.70 -25.62
C PRO A 113 -7.48 -3.04 -26.08
N VAL A 114 -8.00 -4.18 -25.60
CA VAL A 114 -9.41 -4.53 -25.80
C VAL A 114 -10.25 -3.69 -24.84
N HIS A 115 -11.27 -3.02 -25.35
CA HIS A 115 -12.18 -2.24 -24.52
C HIS A 115 -13.06 -3.17 -23.66
N MET A 116 -13.08 -2.93 -22.35
CA MET A 116 -13.96 -3.65 -21.43
C MET A 116 -15.42 -3.33 -21.74
N ASN A 117 -16.26 -4.35 -21.94
CA ASN A 117 -17.68 -4.15 -22.19
C ASN A 117 -18.45 -4.15 -20.87
N PHE A 118 -19.04 -3.02 -20.48
CA PHE A 118 -19.90 -2.94 -19.30
C PHE A 118 -21.30 -3.49 -19.57
N ARG A 119 -21.88 -4.20 -18.60
CA ARG A 119 -23.30 -4.55 -18.59
C ARG A 119 -24.15 -3.28 -18.65
N SER A 120 -25.22 -3.32 -19.44
CA SER A 120 -26.07 -2.15 -19.64
C SER A 120 -26.72 -1.72 -18.32
N LEU A 121 -26.84 -0.41 -18.09
CA LEU A 121 -27.56 0.09 -16.91
C LEU A 121 -29.01 -0.41 -16.87
N TYR A 122 -29.63 -0.63 -18.04
CA TYR A 122 -30.94 -1.29 -18.15
C TYR A 122 -31.01 -2.61 -17.39
N ASP A 123 -30.01 -3.47 -17.52
CA ASP A 123 -30.03 -4.78 -16.88
C ASP A 123 -29.99 -4.67 -15.34
N PHE A 124 -29.42 -3.59 -14.80
CA PHE A 124 -29.42 -3.29 -13.37
C PHE A 124 -30.73 -2.65 -12.91
N TYR A 125 -31.37 -1.79 -13.72
CA TYR A 125 -32.72 -1.30 -13.44
C TYR A 125 -33.72 -2.47 -13.42
N ASP A 126 -33.66 -3.35 -14.43
CA ASP A 126 -34.45 -4.59 -14.53
C ASP A 126 -34.25 -5.53 -13.32
N GLU A 127 -33.03 -5.58 -12.77
CA GLU A 127 -32.70 -6.37 -11.58
C GLU A 127 -33.21 -5.69 -10.29
N ALA A 128 -33.15 -4.36 -10.21
CA ALA A 128 -33.74 -3.57 -9.14
C ALA A 128 -35.26 -3.80 -9.04
N ASP A 129 -35.98 -3.64 -10.15
CA ASP A 129 -37.42 -3.83 -10.24
C ASP A 129 -37.84 -5.25 -9.82
N LYS A 130 -37.05 -6.28 -10.21
CA LYS A 130 -37.26 -7.68 -9.80
C LYS A 130 -37.01 -7.90 -8.31
N ILE A 131 -36.08 -7.17 -7.68
CA ILE A 131 -35.84 -7.21 -6.23
C ILE A 131 -36.96 -6.50 -5.48
N GLU A 132 -37.43 -5.35 -5.95
CA GLU A 132 -38.54 -4.60 -5.36
C GLU A 132 -39.86 -5.37 -5.44
N ALA A 133 -40.17 -5.98 -6.59
CA ALA A 133 -41.35 -6.82 -6.79
C ALA A 133 -41.41 -8.03 -5.84
N ARG A 134 -40.26 -8.52 -5.35
CA ARG A 134 -40.18 -9.60 -4.34
C ARG A 134 -40.34 -9.11 -2.90
N HIS A 135 -40.18 -7.80 -2.65
CA HIS A 135 -40.21 -7.21 -1.31
C HIS A 135 -41.11 -5.96 -1.21
N PRO A 136 -42.41 -6.06 -1.59
CA PRO A 136 -43.33 -4.91 -1.70
C PRO A 136 -43.65 -4.22 -0.36
N THR A 137 -43.28 -4.80 0.79
CA THR A 137 -43.46 -4.20 2.13
C THR A 137 -42.37 -3.18 2.50
N ARG A 138 -41.35 -2.97 1.67
CA ARG A 138 -40.50 -1.77 1.81
C ARG A 138 -41.28 -0.53 1.37
N SER A 139 -41.99 0.07 2.33
CA SER A 139 -42.51 1.43 2.22
C SER A 139 -41.42 2.34 1.65
N ARG A 140 -41.66 2.86 0.45
CA ARG A 140 -40.74 3.71 -0.29
C ARG A 140 -40.65 5.05 0.44
N PHE A 141 -39.70 5.16 1.38
CA PHE A 141 -39.39 6.45 2.04
C PHE A 141 -38.82 7.49 1.05
N ASP A 142 -38.47 7.05 -0.15
CA ASP A 142 -37.96 7.83 -1.28
C ASP A 142 -39.09 8.05 -2.31
N ASP A 143 -40.06 8.90 -1.97
CA ASP A 143 -41.17 9.37 -2.84
C ASP A 143 -40.66 10.21 -4.05
N SER A 144 -39.38 10.09 -4.45
CA SER A 144 -38.87 10.78 -5.63
C SER A 144 -39.28 10.06 -6.92
N ASP A 145 -39.91 10.80 -7.83
CA ASP A 145 -40.22 10.41 -9.22
C ASP A 145 -38.95 10.25 -10.10
N ASP A 146 -37.76 10.13 -9.50
CA ASP A 146 -36.49 10.04 -10.21
C ASP A 146 -36.23 8.60 -10.66
N HIS A 147 -37.02 8.14 -11.65
CA HIS A 147 -36.86 6.86 -12.36
C HIS A 147 -35.46 6.65 -12.97
N VAL A 148 -34.60 7.67 -12.93
CA VAL A 148 -33.23 7.64 -13.43
C VAL A 148 -32.19 7.42 -12.31
N LYS A 149 -32.59 7.27 -11.05
CA LYS A 149 -31.70 6.99 -9.92
C LYS A 149 -31.01 5.63 -10.10
N ILE A 150 -29.69 5.64 -10.28
CA ILE A 150 -28.88 4.40 -10.36
C ILE A 150 -29.11 3.56 -9.09
N PRO A 151 -29.42 2.24 -9.20
CA PRO A 151 -29.74 1.39 -8.05
C PRO A 151 -28.59 1.31 -7.04
N ASP A 152 -28.91 1.27 -5.75
CA ASP A 152 -27.90 1.33 -4.68
C ASP A 152 -26.89 0.15 -4.76
N PHE A 153 -27.36 -1.05 -5.07
CA PHE A 153 -26.53 -2.24 -5.22
C PHE A 153 -25.58 -2.21 -6.43
N TRP A 154 -25.82 -1.33 -7.42
CA TRP A 154 -24.88 -1.12 -8.52
C TRP A 154 -23.55 -0.55 -8.00
N PHE A 155 -23.63 0.43 -7.10
CA PHE A 155 -22.43 1.03 -6.50
C PHE A 155 -21.67 0.03 -5.62
N GLU A 156 -22.39 -0.73 -4.79
CA GLU A 156 -21.83 -1.81 -3.95
C GLU A 156 -21.09 -2.84 -4.81
N ARG A 157 -21.75 -3.33 -5.87
CA ARG A 157 -21.20 -4.34 -6.78
C ARG A 157 -19.99 -3.83 -7.57
N VAL A 158 -20.11 -2.69 -8.26
CA VAL A 158 -18.99 -2.16 -9.09
C VAL A 158 -17.81 -1.74 -8.21
N SER A 159 -18.04 -1.20 -7.01
CA SER A 159 -16.94 -0.92 -6.07
C SER A 159 -16.25 -2.19 -5.59
N PHE A 160 -16.96 -3.30 -5.44
CA PHE A 160 -16.39 -4.58 -5.01
C PHE A 160 -15.66 -5.29 -6.16
N ASP A 161 -16.29 -5.38 -7.33
CA ASP A 161 -15.71 -5.98 -8.55
C ASP A 161 -14.38 -5.26 -8.91
N LEU A 162 -14.34 -3.93 -8.78
CA LEU A 162 -13.12 -3.13 -8.95
C LEU A 162 -12.03 -3.47 -7.91
N PHE A 163 -12.37 -3.57 -6.61
CA PHE A 163 -11.42 -3.97 -5.57
C PHE A 163 -10.82 -5.36 -5.86
N VAL A 164 -11.67 -6.33 -6.23
CA VAL A 164 -11.23 -7.68 -6.61
C VAL A 164 -10.32 -7.64 -7.83
N ARG A 165 -10.63 -6.84 -8.86
CA ARG A 165 -9.77 -6.72 -10.05
C ARG A 165 -8.39 -6.15 -9.70
N VAL A 166 -8.33 -5.13 -8.85
CA VAL A 166 -7.06 -4.57 -8.35
C VAL A 166 -6.28 -5.60 -7.53
N TRP A 167 -6.97 -6.38 -6.68
CA TRP A 167 -6.36 -7.48 -5.92
C TRP A 167 -5.78 -8.57 -6.81
N GLU A 168 -6.54 -9.04 -7.80
CA GLU A 168 -6.12 -10.09 -8.72
C GLU A 168 -4.94 -9.61 -9.58
N PHE A 169 -4.98 -8.38 -10.09
CA PHE A 169 -3.85 -7.76 -10.77
C PHE A 169 -2.60 -7.71 -9.89
N ALA A 170 -2.73 -7.24 -8.64
CA ALA A 170 -1.61 -7.15 -7.71
C ALA A 170 -1.02 -8.54 -7.40
N SER A 171 -1.89 -9.53 -7.21
CA SER A 171 -1.53 -10.94 -6.98
C SER A 171 -0.82 -11.57 -8.18
N ASN A 172 -1.34 -11.37 -9.39
CA ASN A 172 -0.80 -11.95 -10.63
C ASN A 172 0.50 -11.26 -11.09
N THR A 173 0.62 -9.96 -10.88
CA THR A 173 1.77 -9.16 -11.36
C THR A 173 2.91 -9.08 -10.32
N PHE A 174 2.59 -8.98 -9.03
CA PHE A 174 3.59 -8.80 -7.95
C PHE A 174 3.66 -9.98 -6.98
N GLY A 175 2.63 -10.83 -6.91
CA GLY A 175 2.59 -12.02 -6.04
C GLY A 175 3.29 -13.28 -6.58
N VAL A 176 4.04 -13.17 -7.68
CA VAL A 176 4.62 -14.30 -8.43
C VAL A 176 5.64 -15.11 -7.61
N GLU A 177 6.43 -14.45 -6.76
CA GLU A 177 7.55 -15.05 -6.01
C GLU A 177 7.64 -14.43 -4.60
N CYS A 178 8.11 -15.20 -3.60
CA CYS A 178 8.41 -14.64 -2.27
C CYS A 178 9.90 -14.34 -2.11
N PHE A 179 10.24 -13.11 -1.72
CA PHE A 179 11.63 -12.66 -1.52
C PHE A 179 11.97 -12.43 -0.04
N GLY A 180 11.15 -12.90 0.90
CA GLY A 180 11.39 -12.70 2.34
C GLY A 180 12.75 -13.21 2.83
N ASN A 181 13.31 -14.25 2.19
CA ASN A 181 14.65 -14.78 2.48
C ASN A 181 15.80 -13.83 2.07
N GLU A 182 15.53 -12.77 1.31
CA GLU A 182 16.51 -11.74 0.91
C GLU A 182 16.51 -10.50 1.83
N LEU A 183 15.62 -10.46 2.82
CA LEU A 183 15.53 -9.38 3.81
C LEU A 183 16.83 -9.33 4.64
N GLY A 184 17.40 -8.13 4.81
CA GLY A 184 18.67 -7.94 5.54
C GLY A 184 19.94 -8.45 4.83
N ASN A 185 19.83 -9.28 3.80
CA ASN A 185 21.01 -9.78 3.04
C ASN A 185 21.69 -8.70 2.20
N ARG A 186 20.99 -7.59 1.92
CA ARG A 186 21.43 -6.47 1.08
C ARG A 186 20.76 -5.19 1.56
N ASP A 187 21.43 -4.05 1.37
CA ASP A 187 20.78 -2.73 1.40
C ASP A 187 19.87 -2.60 0.17
N TRP A 188 18.56 -2.82 0.35
CA TRP A 188 17.57 -2.61 -0.72
C TRP A 188 17.15 -1.16 -0.80
N THR A 189 17.10 -0.47 0.33
CA THR A 189 16.71 0.95 0.42
C THR A 189 17.53 1.84 -0.53
N SER A 190 18.86 1.81 -0.45
CA SER A 190 19.75 2.60 -1.33
C SER A 190 19.81 2.08 -2.77
N ARG A 191 19.69 0.76 -2.97
CA ARG A 191 19.88 0.14 -4.30
C ARG A 191 18.62 0.14 -5.15
N TRP A 192 17.44 0.13 -4.53
CA TRP A 192 16.18 -0.20 -5.17
C TRP A 192 15.04 0.73 -4.78
N LEU A 193 14.74 0.92 -3.49
CA LEU A 193 13.62 1.78 -3.07
C LEU A 193 13.83 3.23 -3.53
N LYS A 194 15.07 3.75 -3.38
CA LYS A 194 15.50 5.05 -3.95
C LYS A 194 15.35 5.18 -5.48
N ARG A 195 15.23 4.07 -6.22
CA ARG A 195 15.04 4.08 -7.69
C ARG A 195 13.58 4.03 -8.11
N LEU A 196 12.65 3.91 -7.17
CA LEU A 196 11.22 3.99 -7.45
C LEU A 196 10.84 5.45 -7.81
N PRO A 197 9.81 5.66 -8.65
CA PRO A 197 9.32 7.00 -8.96
C PRO A 197 8.86 7.75 -7.70
N LYS A 198 9.09 9.06 -7.62
CA LYS A 198 8.69 9.87 -6.46
C LYS A 198 7.19 9.80 -6.18
N GLU A 199 6.36 9.82 -7.22
CA GLU A 199 4.90 9.64 -7.08
C GLU A 199 4.55 8.28 -6.48
N PHE A 200 5.23 7.20 -6.87
CA PHE A 200 5.04 5.87 -6.27
C PHE A 200 5.44 5.87 -4.78
N VAL A 201 6.57 6.49 -4.43
CA VAL A 201 7.04 6.60 -3.03
C VAL A 201 6.07 7.42 -2.16
N LYS A 202 5.49 8.50 -2.71
CA LYS A 202 4.42 9.27 -2.06
C LYS A 202 3.22 8.37 -1.78
N TYR A 203 2.66 7.71 -2.79
CA TYR A 203 1.48 6.86 -2.61
C TYR A 203 1.74 5.69 -1.65
N ALA A 204 2.91 5.06 -1.71
CA ALA A 204 3.30 4.00 -0.78
C ALA A 204 3.40 4.51 0.68
N SER A 205 3.81 5.78 0.88
CA SER A 205 3.83 6.43 2.19
C SER A 205 2.43 6.82 2.70
N GLU A 206 1.49 7.10 1.80
CA GLU A 206 0.10 7.44 2.14
C GLU A 206 -0.76 6.22 2.50
N VAL A 207 -0.37 5.02 2.06
CA VAL A 207 -1.14 3.78 2.28
C VAL A 207 -0.51 2.77 3.20
N ALA A 208 0.77 2.91 3.56
CA ALA A 208 1.43 1.94 4.42
C ALA A 208 2.32 2.60 5.48
N ARG A 209 2.64 1.83 6.50
CA ARG A 209 3.64 2.12 7.52
C ARG A 209 4.47 0.86 7.76
N GLY A 210 5.78 1.04 7.94
CA GLY A 210 6.66 -0.06 8.33
C GLY A 210 6.34 -0.57 9.75
N ASP A 211 6.60 -1.86 10.00
CA ASP A 211 6.52 -2.46 11.33
C ASP A 211 7.95 -2.66 11.88
N PRO A 212 8.39 -1.94 12.93
CA PRO A 212 9.76 -2.01 13.42
C PRO A 212 10.14 -3.33 14.11
N VAL A 213 9.17 -4.18 14.48
CA VAL A 213 9.42 -5.43 15.22
C VAL A 213 9.21 -6.71 14.39
N ILE A 214 8.52 -6.64 13.24
CA ILE A 214 8.21 -7.83 12.42
C ILE A 214 9.43 -8.62 11.93
N ALA A 215 10.57 -7.94 11.75
CA ALA A 215 11.83 -8.55 11.34
C ALA A 215 13.01 -7.95 12.15
N PRO A 216 14.18 -8.63 12.19
CA PRO A 216 15.31 -8.18 13.00
C PRO A 216 15.78 -6.78 12.60
N HIS A 217 15.72 -5.83 13.54
CA HIS A 217 16.06 -4.43 13.33
C HIS A 217 17.42 -4.26 12.63
N THR A 218 17.43 -3.62 11.47
CA THR A 218 18.66 -3.24 10.77
C THR A 218 18.84 -1.72 10.79
N VAL A 219 20.08 -1.24 10.91
CA VAL A 219 20.38 0.21 10.90
C VAL A 219 20.04 0.87 9.55
N ALA A 220 19.94 0.08 8.48
CA ALA A 220 19.56 0.55 7.14
C ALA A 220 18.03 0.54 6.89
N ASP A 221 17.25 -0.13 7.75
CA ASP A 221 15.80 -0.26 7.66
C ASP A 221 15.19 -0.51 9.05
N PRO A 222 15.01 0.55 9.89
CA PRO A 222 14.56 0.41 11.27
C PRO A 222 13.07 0.06 11.38
N ASN A 223 12.26 0.41 10.37
CA ASN A 223 10.81 0.12 10.34
C ASN A 223 10.47 -1.05 9.40
N ASN A 224 11.45 -1.82 8.94
CA ASN A 224 11.27 -2.95 8.03
C ASN A 224 10.45 -2.62 6.76
N TRP A 225 10.65 -1.44 6.16
CA TRP A 225 10.04 -1.08 4.88
C TRP A 225 10.37 -2.09 3.77
N GLU A 226 11.56 -2.69 3.80
CA GLU A 226 11.96 -3.75 2.87
C GLU A 226 11.08 -5.01 3.00
N PHE A 227 10.54 -5.31 4.19
CA PHE A 227 9.59 -6.42 4.38
C PHE A 227 8.32 -6.22 3.54
N LEU A 228 7.77 -5.00 3.50
CA LEU A 228 6.59 -4.68 2.70
C LEU A 228 6.81 -4.87 1.19
N PHE A 229 8.05 -4.77 0.70
CA PHE A 229 8.38 -5.02 -0.70
C PHE A 229 8.86 -6.45 -0.99
N LEU A 230 9.41 -7.19 -0.01
CA LEU A 230 10.00 -8.51 -0.23
C LEU A 230 9.05 -9.66 0.13
N ALA A 231 8.31 -9.55 1.23
CA ALA A 231 7.27 -10.50 1.60
C ALA A 231 6.15 -10.49 0.55
N LYS A 232 5.70 -11.68 0.12
CA LYS A 232 4.74 -11.81 -0.98
C LYS A 232 3.42 -11.08 -0.67
N ASP A 233 2.81 -11.41 0.46
CA ASP A 233 1.44 -10.98 0.76
C ASP A 233 1.42 -9.50 1.12
N SER A 234 2.35 -9.04 1.97
CA SER A 234 2.56 -7.62 2.27
C SER A 234 2.77 -6.77 1.00
N ARG A 235 3.51 -7.27 0.02
CA ARG A 235 3.70 -6.59 -1.27
C ARG A 235 2.42 -6.53 -2.08
N ILE A 236 1.64 -7.61 -2.13
CA ILE A 236 0.32 -7.58 -2.81
C ILE A 236 -0.54 -6.48 -2.17
N PHE A 237 -0.63 -6.46 -0.83
CA PHE A 237 -1.47 -5.52 -0.10
C PHE A 237 -1.04 -4.06 -0.28
N LEU A 238 0.27 -3.80 -0.22
CA LEU A 238 0.85 -2.49 -0.54
C LEU A 238 0.49 -2.03 -1.95
N LEU A 239 0.59 -2.93 -2.94
CA LEU A 239 0.33 -2.57 -4.33
C LEU A 239 -1.15 -2.34 -4.62
N VAL A 240 -2.07 -3.06 -3.96
CA VAL A 240 -3.51 -2.75 -4.01
C VAL A 240 -3.77 -1.35 -3.48
N GLY A 241 -3.21 -1.00 -2.30
CA GLY A 241 -3.31 0.35 -1.73
C GLY A 241 -2.77 1.44 -2.64
N VAL A 242 -1.56 1.26 -3.17
CA VAL A 242 -0.93 2.22 -4.09
C VAL A 242 -1.78 2.44 -5.33
N ILE A 243 -2.33 1.39 -5.93
CA ILE A 243 -3.23 1.51 -7.09
C ILE A 243 -4.52 2.23 -6.70
N ALA A 244 -5.14 1.88 -5.57
CA ALA A 244 -6.33 2.55 -5.07
C ALA A 244 -6.11 4.06 -4.86
N LYS A 245 -4.94 4.48 -4.35
CA LYS A 245 -4.58 5.89 -4.23
C LYS A 245 -4.34 6.59 -5.57
N ILE A 246 -3.73 5.92 -6.54
CA ILE A 246 -3.59 6.49 -7.88
C ILE A 246 -4.98 6.65 -8.53
N LEU A 247 -5.90 5.71 -8.32
CA LEU A 247 -7.30 5.83 -8.75
C LEU A 247 -8.06 6.96 -8.03
N GLU A 248 -7.80 7.20 -6.73
CA GLU A 248 -8.36 8.36 -6.02
C GLU A 248 -7.93 9.68 -6.67
N ASP A 249 -6.62 9.89 -6.84
CA ASP A 249 -6.05 11.13 -7.38
C ASP A 249 -6.38 11.37 -8.87
N ASN A 250 -6.46 10.30 -9.68
CA ASN A 250 -6.54 10.42 -11.15
C ASN A 250 -7.93 10.06 -11.73
N VAL A 251 -8.79 9.38 -10.98
CA VAL A 251 -10.08 8.88 -11.46
C VAL A 251 -11.22 9.38 -10.58
N PHE A 252 -11.30 8.96 -9.31
CA PHE A 252 -12.40 9.34 -8.40
C PHE A 252 -12.45 10.86 -8.13
N GLY A 253 -11.29 11.55 -8.16
CA GLY A 253 -11.19 13.01 -8.05
C GLY A 253 -11.81 13.79 -9.21
N SER A 254 -12.02 13.17 -10.38
CA SER A 254 -12.55 13.85 -11.56
C SER A 254 -14.03 14.24 -11.40
N HIS A 255 -14.40 15.42 -11.89
CA HIS A 255 -15.80 15.87 -11.96
C HIS A 255 -16.65 15.06 -12.96
N LEU A 256 -16.01 14.55 -14.02
CA LEU A 256 -16.58 13.62 -14.98
C LEU A 256 -15.41 12.99 -15.76
N PHE A 257 -15.27 11.68 -15.68
CA PHE A 257 -14.18 10.95 -16.32
C PHE A 257 -14.44 10.81 -17.83
N GLY A 258 -13.42 11.05 -18.66
CA GLY A 258 -13.53 11.12 -20.12
C GLY A 258 -14.17 12.40 -20.67
N ALA A 259 -14.34 13.43 -19.83
CA ALA A 259 -14.89 14.71 -20.26
C ALA A 259 -13.92 15.48 -21.18
N THR A 260 -14.45 16.07 -22.24
CA THR A 260 -13.69 16.93 -23.16
C THR A 260 -13.17 18.19 -22.43
N PRO A 261 -12.13 18.88 -22.92
CA PRO A 261 -11.60 20.08 -22.26
C PRO A 261 -12.66 21.17 -21.99
N GLY A 262 -13.62 21.36 -22.90
CA GLY A 262 -14.73 22.30 -22.71
C GLY A 262 -15.75 21.83 -21.67
N GLN A 263 -16.05 20.53 -21.62
CA GLN A 263 -16.90 19.95 -20.56
C GLN A 263 -16.23 20.09 -19.18
N LYS A 264 -14.92 19.85 -19.10
CA LYS A 264 -14.11 20.04 -17.88
C LYS A 264 -14.13 21.51 -17.43
N GLU A 265 -13.94 22.47 -18.33
CA GLU A 265 -14.03 23.91 -17.99
C GLU A 265 -15.42 24.30 -17.44
N VAL A 266 -16.51 23.78 -18.03
CA VAL A 266 -17.87 24.04 -17.53
C VAL A 266 -18.08 23.41 -16.15
N LEU A 267 -17.67 22.16 -15.94
CA LEU A 267 -17.78 21.48 -14.64
C LEU A 267 -16.95 22.18 -13.56
N ASP A 268 -15.72 22.57 -13.86
CA ASP A 268 -14.84 23.36 -13.00
C ASP A 268 -15.46 24.71 -12.62
N LYS A 269 -16.07 25.40 -13.59
CA LYS A 269 -16.75 26.67 -13.35
C LYS A 269 -17.96 26.49 -12.43
N THR A 270 -18.81 25.49 -12.72
CA THR A 270 -19.93 25.11 -11.85
C THR A 270 -19.43 24.67 -10.47
N ASP A 271 -18.26 24.04 -10.35
CA ASP A 271 -17.68 23.70 -9.05
C ASP A 271 -17.40 24.98 -8.25
N ARG A 272 -16.60 25.88 -8.82
CA ARG A 272 -16.19 27.15 -8.18
C ARG A 272 -17.38 28.02 -7.80
N GLU A 273 -18.39 28.13 -8.67
CA GLU A 273 -19.62 28.89 -8.41
C GLU A 273 -20.45 28.30 -7.26
N THR A 274 -20.38 26.98 -7.05
CA THR A 274 -21.11 26.27 -5.97
C THR A 274 -20.26 26.01 -4.73
N ALA A 275 -18.95 26.28 -4.76
CA ALA A 275 -18.04 26.10 -3.63
C ALA A 275 -18.28 27.07 -2.46
N ILE A 276 -19.04 28.16 -2.68
CA ILE A 276 -19.48 29.08 -1.64
C ILE A 276 -20.66 28.53 -0.81
N LEU A 277 -21.31 27.45 -1.26
CA LEU A 277 -22.45 26.86 -0.58
C LEU A 277 -21.98 25.99 0.59
N ALA A 278 -22.51 26.26 1.79
CA ALA A 278 -22.20 25.48 2.99
C ALA A 278 -22.80 24.06 2.97
N ASP A 279 -23.88 23.85 2.20
CA ASP A 279 -24.51 22.55 2.03
C ASP A 279 -23.90 21.79 0.84
N SER A 280 -23.47 20.55 1.12
CA SER A 280 -22.88 19.65 0.14
C SER A 280 -23.92 19.09 -0.84
N TYR A 281 -25.20 18.99 -0.45
CA TYR A 281 -26.26 18.57 -1.36
C TYR A 281 -26.62 19.67 -2.37
N ALA A 282 -26.80 20.91 -1.90
CA ALA A 282 -26.97 22.09 -2.77
C ALA A 282 -25.76 22.30 -3.70
N ARG A 283 -24.55 21.97 -3.25
CA ARG A 283 -23.32 21.97 -4.08
C ARG A 283 -23.35 20.84 -5.14
N ASN A 284 -23.78 19.62 -4.80
CA ASN A 284 -23.78 18.46 -5.70
C ASN A 284 -24.95 18.41 -6.70
N PHE A 285 -26.13 18.94 -6.36
CA PHE A 285 -27.32 18.91 -7.22
C PHE A 285 -27.11 19.53 -8.62
N PRO A 286 -26.58 20.77 -8.78
CA PRO A 286 -26.33 21.34 -10.11
C PRO A 286 -25.21 20.60 -10.86
N ARG A 287 -24.18 20.11 -10.15
CA ARG A 287 -23.04 19.37 -10.75
C ARG A 287 -23.49 18.06 -11.39
N SER A 288 -24.27 17.28 -10.64
CA SER A 288 -24.84 16.02 -11.14
C SER A 288 -25.81 16.26 -12.29
N GLY A 289 -26.55 17.38 -12.29
CA GLY A 289 -27.34 17.85 -13.44
C GLY A 289 -26.49 18.08 -14.69
N VAL A 290 -25.39 18.84 -14.59
CA VAL A 290 -24.47 19.11 -15.73
C VAL A 290 -23.76 17.84 -16.20
N ALA A 291 -23.24 17.03 -15.29
CA ALA A 291 -22.60 15.75 -15.61
C ALA A 291 -23.57 14.81 -16.35
N LYS A 292 -24.82 14.72 -15.88
CA LYS A 292 -25.89 13.94 -16.52
C LYS A 292 -26.26 14.48 -17.90
N GLN A 293 -26.24 15.81 -18.11
CA GLN A 293 -26.44 16.40 -19.44
C GLN A 293 -25.33 16.03 -20.42
N PHE A 294 -24.07 16.02 -19.99
CA PHE A 294 -22.95 15.60 -20.86
C PHE A 294 -22.99 14.09 -21.16
N VAL A 295 -23.28 13.24 -20.17
CA VAL A 295 -23.47 11.80 -20.39
C VAL A 295 -24.70 11.50 -21.28
N LEU A 296 -25.74 12.35 -21.30
CA LEU A 296 -26.89 12.19 -22.18
C LEU A 296 -26.78 12.93 -23.53
N ALA A 297 -25.68 13.66 -23.77
CA ALA A 297 -25.52 14.47 -24.98
C ALA A 297 -25.52 13.59 -26.23
N GLY A 298 -26.36 13.95 -27.22
CA GLY A 298 -26.49 13.20 -28.47
C GLY A 298 -27.21 11.84 -28.38
N ARG A 299 -27.80 11.48 -27.23
CA ARG A 299 -28.46 10.19 -27.00
C ARG A 299 -29.99 10.31 -27.04
N THR A 300 -30.67 9.23 -27.39
CA THR A 300 -32.14 9.17 -27.39
C THR A 300 -32.69 9.21 -25.96
N PRO A 301 -33.61 10.14 -25.63
CA PRO A 301 -34.25 10.18 -24.32
C PRO A 301 -35.16 8.96 -24.14
N THR A 302 -34.73 8.04 -23.30
CA THR A 302 -35.36 6.73 -23.08
C THR A 302 -35.94 6.56 -21.68
N GLY A 303 -35.91 7.63 -20.86
CA GLY A 303 -36.33 7.62 -19.46
C GLY A 303 -35.24 7.14 -18.49
N TYR A 304 -34.28 6.36 -18.97
CA TYR A 304 -33.15 5.82 -18.19
C TYR A 304 -31.80 6.34 -18.70
N LEU A 305 -30.74 6.17 -17.91
CA LEU A 305 -29.37 6.30 -18.40
C LEU A 305 -29.01 5.02 -19.16
N PRO A 306 -28.64 5.08 -20.47
CA PRO A 306 -28.32 3.87 -21.24
C PRO A 306 -26.93 3.30 -20.86
N ASP A 307 -25.97 4.19 -20.64
CA ASP A 307 -24.59 3.92 -20.25
C ASP A 307 -24.00 5.15 -19.51
N LEU A 308 -22.73 5.05 -19.10
CA LEU A 308 -21.98 6.11 -18.40
C LEU A 308 -20.68 6.51 -19.14
N TYR A 309 -20.56 6.16 -20.42
CA TYR A 309 -19.47 6.60 -21.27
C TYR A 309 -19.61 8.08 -21.60
N THR A 310 -18.47 8.71 -21.82
CA THR A 310 -18.28 10.11 -22.23
C THR A 310 -17.45 10.15 -23.51
N ASP A 311 -17.43 11.29 -24.20
CA ASP A 311 -16.85 11.39 -25.54
C ASP A 311 -15.39 10.92 -25.63
N ASN A 312 -14.57 11.23 -24.60
CA ASN A 312 -13.16 10.86 -24.54
C ASN A 312 -12.88 9.78 -23.47
N PHE A 313 -13.86 8.91 -23.16
CA PHE A 313 -13.73 7.91 -22.09
C PHE A 313 -12.49 7.02 -22.26
N TRP A 314 -12.37 6.35 -23.41
CA TRP A 314 -11.29 5.40 -23.67
C TRP A 314 -9.91 6.09 -23.78
N ASP A 315 -9.84 7.28 -24.38
CA ASP A 315 -8.61 8.09 -24.42
C ASP A 315 -8.09 8.44 -23.00
N GLU A 316 -9.01 8.73 -22.07
CA GLU A 316 -8.64 9.01 -20.67
C GLU A 316 -8.29 7.72 -19.90
N VAL A 317 -8.94 6.58 -20.20
CA VAL A 317 -8.53 5.25 -19.70
C VAL A 317 -7.09 4.94 -20.12
N ASP A 318 -6.76 5.06 -21.41
CA ASP A 318 -5.42 4.79 -21.94
C ASP A 318 -4.35 5.68 -21.32
N SER A 319 -4.63 6.97 -21.22
CA SER A 319 -3.73 7.97 -20.62
C SER A 319 -3.41 7.64 -19.16
N VAL A 320 -4.44 7.36 -18.34
CA VAL A 320 -4.27 7.02 -16.92
C VAL A 320 -3.61 5.64 -16.75
N THR A 321 -3.97 4.65 -17.58
CA THR A 321 -3.35 3.32 -17.60
C THR A 321 -1.86 3.39 -17.85
N MET A 322 -1.44 4.17 -18.86
CA MET A 322 -0.03 4.37 -19.17
C MET A 322 0.72 5.12 -18.07
N ARG A 323 0.07 6.08 -17.39
CA ARG A 323 0.64 6.73 -16.19
C ARG A 323 0.86 5.72 -15.06
N ILE A 324 -0.16 4.94 -14.68
CA ILE A 324 -0.05 3.90 -13.64
C ILE A 324 1.06 2.91 -13.99
N LEU A 325 1.07 2.39 -15.22
CA LEU A 325 2.10 1.46 -15.67
C LEU A 325 3.51 2.07 -15.60
N SER A 326 3.67 3.37 -15.85
CA SER A 326 4.98 4.05 -15.70
C SER A 326 5.48 4.09 -14.26
N LEU A 327 4.57 4.19 -13.29
CA LEU A 327 4.89 4.15 -11.85
C LEU A 327 5.28 2.74 -11.39
N LEU A 328 4.58 1.72 -11.92
CA LEU A 328 4.75 0.32 -11.54
C LEU A 328 5.90 -0.41 -12.26
N LEU A 329 6.24 0.00 -13.49
CA LEU A 329 7.23 -0.68 -14.33
C LEU A 329 8.65 -0.81 -13.72
N PRO A 330 9.18 0.17 -12.94
CA PRO A 330 10.45 0.01 -12.23
C PRO A 330 10.42 -1.15 -11.21
N LEU A 331 9.32 -1.31 -10.47
CA LEU A 331 9.17 -2.40 -9.49
C LEU A 331 8.99 -3.76 -10.18
N ILE A 332 8.17 -3.85 -11.22
CA ILE A 332 8.03 -5.08 -12.04
C ILE A 332 9.39 -5.52 -12.59
N ASN A 333 10.19 -4.56 -13.08
CA ASN A 333 11.54 -4.82 -13.58
C ASN A 333 12.53 -5.25 -12.50
N MET A 334 12.41 -4.68 -11.30
CA MET A 334 13.20 -5.08 -10.14
C MET A 334 12.91 -6.54 -9.80
N LEU A 335 11.66 -6.88 -9.45
CA LEU A 335 11.24 -8.21 -9.01
C LEU A 335 11.55 -9.30 -10.05
N GLY A 336 11.29 -9.02 -11.33
CA GLY A 336 11.63 -9.92 -12.42
C GLY A 336 13.12 -10.14 -12.63
N THR A 337 13.98 -9.20 -12.21
CA THR A 337 15.43 -9.39 -12.21
C THR A 337 15.90 -10.27 -11.04
N LEU A 338 15.13 -10.34 -9.94
CA LEU A 338 15.45 -11.15 -8.76
C LEU A 338 15.14 -12.64 -8.96
N SER A 339 13.97 -12.95 -9.53
CA SER A 339 13.63 -14.32 -9.96
C SER A 339 13.36 -14.35 -11.46
N PRO A 340 14.42 -14.35 -12.32
CA PRO A 340 14.22 -14.37 -13.77
C PRO A 340 13.56 -15.63 -14.31
N LYS A 341 13.44 -16.70 -13.52
CA LYS A 341 12.81 -17.97 -13.92
C LYS A 341 11.33 -18.07 -13.52
N ALA A 342 10.81 -17.13 -12.72
CA ALA A 342 9.40 -17.16 -12.34
C ALA A 342 8.47 -16.77 -13.51
N GLY A 343 7.20 -17.19 -13.43
CA GLY A 343 6.20 -17.04 -14.48
C GLY A 343 5.60 -15.63 -14.61
N TRP A 344 6.43 -14.59 -14.78
CA TRP A 344 5.97 -13.20 -14.81
C TRP A 344 5.05 -12.90 -16.02
N PRO A 345 3.83 -12.36 -15.82
CA PRO A 345 2.87 -12.12 -16.92
C PRO A 345 3.39 -11.05 -17.89
N PRO A 346 3.32 -11.21 -19.23
CA PRO A 346 3.94 -10.28 -20.17
C PRO A 346 3.36 -8.86 -20.11
N LEU A 347 4.14 -7.85 -20.53
CA LEU A 347 3.78 -6.44 -20.36
C LEU A 347 2.41 -6.06 -20.98
N ALA A 348 2.02 -6.69 -22.09
CA ALA A 348 0.71 -6.46 -22.71
C ALA A 348 -0.45 -6.93 -21.81
N ARG A 349 -0.31 -8.08 -21.14
CA ARG A 349 -1.30 -8.55 -20.16
C ARG A 349 -1.38 -7.61 -18.95
N VAL A 350 -0.22 -7.16 -18.44
CA VAL A 350 -0.16 -6.16 -17.35
C VAL A 350 -0.83 -4.84 -17.76
N HIS A 351 -0.68 -4.41 -19.02
CA HIS A 351 -1.37 -3.23 -19.55
C HIS A 351 -2.89 -3.45 -19.64
N GLN A 352 -3.34 -4.59 -20.17
CA GLN A 352 -4.78 -4.90 -20.27
C GLN A 352 -5.46 -4.95 -18.90
N GLU A 353 -4.87 -5.66 -17.93
CA GLU A 353 -5.46 -5.76 -16.59
C GLU A 353 -5.54 -4.38 -15.90
N LEU A 354 -4.56 -3.48 -16.12
CA LEU A 354 -4.64 -2.09 -15.67
C LEU A 354 -5.68 -1.26 -16.44
N HIS A 355 -5.80 -1.45 -17.75
CA HIS A 355 -6.79 -0.78 -18.60
C HIS A 355 -8.21 -1.09 -18.12
N ASP A 356 -8.49 -2.37 -17.83
CA ASP A 356 -9.79 -2.81 -17.30
C ASP A 356 -10.08 -2.20 -15.92
N ILE A 357 -9.07 -2.14 -15.02
CA ILE A 357 -9.17 -1.48 -13.71
C ILE A 357 -9.54 0.01 -13.86
N VAL A 358 -8.84 0.74 -14.74
CA VAL A 358 -9.07 2.17 -14.93
C VAL A 358 -10.43 2.42 -15.59
N ALA A 359 -10.83 1.58 -16.55
CA ALA A 359 -12.14 1.65 -17.16
C ALA A 359 -13.26 1.45 -16.12
N GLU A 360 -13.17 0.41 -15.29
CA GLU A 360 -14.18 0.12 -14.26
C GLU A 360 -14.23 1.22 -13.18
N ALA A 361 -13.08 1.77 -12.78
CA ALA A 361 -13.00 2.93 -11.89
C ALA A 361 -13.61 4.21 -12.53
N GLY A 362 -13.38 4.44 -13.83
CA GLY A 362 -13.96 5.56 -14.57
C GLY A 362 -15.48 5.43 -14.71
N TRP A 363 -15.97 4.22 -14.94
CA TRP A 363 -17.41 3.91 -15.02
C TRP A 363 -18.10 4.11 -13.67
N LEU A 364 -17.51 3.61 -12.57
CA LEU A 364 -17.94 3.87 -11.21
C LEU A 364 -17.99 5.38 -10.91
N THR A 365 -16.93 6.10 -11.25
CA THR A 365 -16.84 7.56 -11.07
C THR A 365 -17.98 8.27 -11.80
N ASN A 366 -18.21 7.97 -13.07
CA ASN A 366 -19.28 8.62 -13.83
C ASN A 366 -20.66 8.33 -13.22
N GLY A 367 -20.90 7.12 -12.72
CA GLY A 367 -22.12 6.79 -11.96
C GLY A 367 -22.27 7.60 -10.66
N MET A 368 -21.17 7.82 -9.93
CA MET A 368 -21.16 8.68 -8.75
C MET A 368 -21.44 10.15 -9.12
N ARG A 369 -20.91 10.62 -10.26
CA ARG A 369 -21.01 12.03 -10.69
C ARG A 369 -22.36 12.40 -11.30
N VAL A 370 -23.06 11.49 -11.99
CA VAL A 370 -24.43 11.75 -12.48
C VAL A 370 -25.51 11.61 -11.39
N SER A 371 -25.15 11.11 -10.21
CA SER A 371 -26.05 10.90 -9.08
C SER A 371 -26.15 12.15 -8.19
N LYS A 372 -27.37 12.46 -7.73
CA LYS A 372 -27.63 13.58 -6.80
C LYS A 372 -27.07 13.34 -5.39
N SER A 373 -26.77 12.09 -5.05
CA SER A 373 -26.16 11.72 -3.76
C SER A 373 -24.73 12.24 -3.65
N VAL A 374 -24.31 12.66 -2.45
CA VAL A 374 -22.91 12.99 -2.17
C VAL A 374 -22.16 11.69 -1.87
N PHE A 375 -21.03 11.47 -2.53
CA PHE A 375 -20.15 10.33 -2.28
C PHE A 375 -18.90 10.77 -1.56
N TRP A 376 -18.59 10.10 -0.46
CA TRP A 376 -17.42 10.35 0.36
C TRP A 376 -16.51 9.13 0.28
N VAL A 377 -15.35 9.32 -0.34
CA VAL A 377 -14.27 8.34 -0.43
C VAL A 377 -13.21 8.80 0.55
N GLN A 378 -12.78 7.94 1.47
CA GLN A 378 -11.68 8.25 2.38
C GLN A 378 -10.84 7.00 2.69
N PHE A 379 -9.53 7.22 2.75
CA PHE A 379 -8.56 6.27 3.27
C PHE A 379 -8.35 6.53 4.78
N PRO A 380 -8.34 5.49 5.64
CA PRO A 380 -7.66 5.54 6.93
C PRO A 380 -6.21 6.02 6.78
N ASN A 381 -5.59 6.53 7.84
CA ASN A 381 -4.15 6.81 7.84
C ASN A 381 -3.38 5.58 8.35
N PRO A 382 -2.22 5.26 7.78
CA PRO A 382 -1.32 4.27 8.37
C PRO A 382 -0.87 4.68 9.78
N GLY A 383 -1.10 3.79 10.75
CA GLY A 383 -0.92 4.01 12.19
C GLY A 383 -2.21 4.33 12.96
N ASP A 384 -3.33 4.63 12.30
CA ASP A 384 -4.61 4.82 12.98
C ASP A 384 -4.99 3.56 13.77
N LEU A 385 -5.77 3.72 14.84
CA LEU A 385 -6.35 2.60 15.58
C LEU A 385 -7.48 1.94 14.76
N TRP A 386 -7.84 0.71 15.16
CA TRP A 386 -8.99 0.01 14.62
C TRP A 386 -10.28 0.84 14.72
N ASP A 387 -11.09 0.84 13.66
CA ASP A 387 -12.38 1.55 13.60
C ASP A 387 -13.51 0.69 12.98
N ILE A 388 -14.77 1.05 13.27
CA ILE A 388 -15.96 0.34 12.79
C ILE A 388 -16.16 0.39 11.26
N HIS A 389 -15.62 1.41 10.58
CA HIS A 389 -15.66 1.57 9.13
C HIS A 389 -14.52 0.82 8.39
N GLN A 390 -13.60 0.23 9.15
CA GLN A 390 -12.51 -0.59 8.65
C GLN A 390 -12.89 -2.07 8.66
N GLU A 391 -12.21 -2.86 7.82
CA GLU A 391 -12.35 -4.31 7.71
C GLU A 391 -10.98 -4.96 7.59
N HIS A 392 -10.70 -5.93 8.46
CA HIS A 392 -9.41 -6.60 8.50
C HIS A 392 -9.35 -7.72 7.46
N VAL A 393 -8.40 -7.60 6.53
CA VAL A 393 -8.27 -8.50 5.39
C VAL A 393 -7.64 -9.86 5.75
N THR A 394 -6.65 -9.89 6.65
CA THR A 394 -5.97 -11.15 7.00
C THR A 394 -5.25 -11.12 8.35
N ASP A 395 -5.59 -12.09 9.20
CA ASP A 395 -4.93 -12.30 10.49
C ASP A 395 -3.45 -12.74 10.36
N SER A 396 -2.99 -13.13 9.17
CA SER A 396 -1.66 -13.72 8.97
C SER A 396 -0.53 -12.75 9.32
N ILE A 397 -0.61 -11.51 8.84
CA ILE A 397 0.36 -10.45 9.14
C ILE A 397 0.20 -9.95 10.58
N TRP A 398 -1.03 -9.76 11.05
CA TRP A 398 -1.32 -9.39 12.43
C TRP A 398 -0.72 -10.38 13.43
N ASN A 399 -0.97 -11.68 13.26
CA ASN A 399 -0.42 -12.72 14.14
C ASN A 399 1.11 -12.81 14.08
N SER A 400 1.71 -12.61 12.89
CA SER A 400 3.17 -12.60 12.73
C SER A 400 3.80 -11.41 13.45
N SER A 401 3.25 -10.20 13.25
CA SER A 401 3.63 -8.97 13.92
C SER A 401 3.49 -9.09 15.43
N LYS A 402 2.34 -9.58 15.91
CA LYS A 402 2.07 -9.79 17.34
C LYS A 402 3.06 -10.77 17.98
N ALA A 403 3.33 -11.92 17.35
CA ALA A 403 4.31 -12.88 17.87
C ALA A 403 5.74 -12.32 17.86
N ALA A 404 6.08 -11.46 16.88
CA ALA A 404 7.36 -10.77 16.84
C ALA A 404 7.47 -9.69 17.93
N ALA A 405 6.39 -8.92 18.18
CA ALA A 405 6.29 -7.95 19.26
C ALA A 405 6.42 -8.61 20.64
N GLU A 406 5.64 -9.65 20.94
CA GLU A 406 5.73 -10.40 22.21
C GLU A 406 7.14 -10.95 22.47
N LYS A 407 7.81 -11.42 21.40
CA LYS A 407 9.20 -11.90 21.46
C LYS A 407 10.21 -10.76 21.64
N HIS A 408 10.00 -9.61 20.99
CA HIS A 408 10.84 -8.41 21.13
C HIS A 408 10.76 -7.87 22.56
N ASP A 409 9.56 -7.70 23.09
CA ASP A 409 9.29 -7.13 24.41
C ASP A 409 9.88 -8.04 25.52
N ALA A 410 9.74 -9.37 25.36
CA ALA A 410 10.40 -10.34 26.23
C ALA A 410 11.94 -10.29 26.15
N MET A 411 12.53 -10.00 24.98
CA MET A 411 13.98 -9.83 24.83
C MET A 411 14.48 -8.53 25.46
N GLU A 412 13.75 -7.42 25.34
CA GLU A 412 14.11 -6.15 25.99
C GLU A 412 14.08 -6.29 27.51
N GLN A 413 13.02 -6.92 28.06
CA GLN A 413 12.93 -7.21 29.49
C GLN A 413 14.08 -8.11 29.97
N ALA A 414 14.31 -9.24 29.29
CA ALA A 414 15.40 -10.16 29.65
C ALA A 414 16.80 -9.51 29.54
N ARG A 415 16.99 -8.58 28.59
CA ARG A 415 18.22 -7.82 28.44
C ARG A 415 18.42 -6.83 29.59
N TRP A 416 17.38 -6.10 30.00
CA TRP A 416 17.44 -5.21 31.16
C TRP A 416 17.74 -6.00 32.45
N GLU A 417 17.12 -7.16 32.64
CA GLU A 417 17.38 -8.04 33.79
C GLU A 417 18.84 -8.55 33.79
N TRP A 418 19.37 -8.91 32.61
CA TRP A 418 20.76 -9.31 32.44
C TRP A 418 21.74 -8.16 32.75
N ASP A 419 21.50 -6.97 32.20
CA ASP A 419 22.36 -5.79 32.42
C ASP A 419 22.35 -5.36 33.89
N MET A 420 21.19 -5.46 34.57
CA MET A 420 21.04 -5.33 36.02
C MET A 420 21.88 -6.37 36.77
N GLU A 421 21.77 -7.67 36.42
CA GLU A 421 22.55 -8.73 37.07
C GLU A 421 24.06 -8.57 36.87
N VAL A 422 24.50 -8.19 35.67
CA VAL A 422 25.92 -7.93 35.38
C VAL A 422 26.44 -6.76 36.21
N ALA A 423 25.69 -5.66 36.30
CA ALA A 423 26.03 -4.51 37.15
C ALA A 423 26.07 -4.89 38.64
N TRP A 424 25.16 -5.75 39.11
CA TRP A 424 25.18 -6.27 40.47
C TRP A 424 26.41 -7.14 40.75
N ARG A 425 26.70 -8.12 39.88
CA ARG A 425 27.82 -9.06 40.02
C ARG A 425 29.17 -8.34 39.99
N ALA A 426 29.32 -7.33 39.13
CA ALA A 426 30.51 -6.48 39.08
C ALA A 426 30.79 -5.74 40.40
N LYS A 427 29.76 -5.45 41.21
CA LYS A 427 29.88 -4.73 42.48
C LYS A 427 29.89 -5.63 43.71
N ASN A 428 29.27 -6.82 43.66
CA ASN A 428 29.00 -7.66 44.83
C ASN A 428 29.45 -9.13 44.71
N GLY A 429 29.98 -9.54 43.55
CA GLY A 429 30.33 -10.93 43.27
C GLY A 429 29.11 -11.83 43.05
N GLU A 430 29.22 -13.12 43.36
CA GLU A 430 28.19 -14.14 43.14
C GLU A 430 27.03 -14.12 44.17
N LYS A 431 26.86 -13.01 44.91
CA LYS A 431 25.75 -12.87 45.86
C LYS A 431 24.42 -12.73 45.10
N ALA A 432 23.33 -13.23 45.67
CA ALA A 432 21.98 -12.96 45.17
C ALA A 432 21.69 -11.44 45.14
N VAL A 433 20.91 -10.99 44.16
CA VAL A 433 20.54 -9.57 43.99
C VAL A 433 19.74 -9.10 45.19
N ASP A 434 20.19 -8.03 45.85
CA ASP A 434 19.45 -7.42 46.96
C ASP A 434 18.29 -6.54 46.47
N ASN A 435 17.15 -6.61 47.18
CA ASN A 435 15.94 -5.87 46.83
C ASN A 435 16.07 -4.35 47.03
N THR A 436 16.93 -3.87 47.94
CA THR A 436 17.15 -2.42 48.10
C THR A 436 18.02 -1.89 46.98
N TRP A 437 19.04 -2.66 46.56
CA TRP A 437 19.84 -2.31 45.40
C TRP A 437 19.05 -2.40 44.09
N ARG A 438 18.19 -3.41 43.91
CA ARG A 438 17.31 -3.51 42.73
C ARG A 438 16.46 -2.24 42.57
N ARG A 439 15.81 -1.76 43.64
CA ARG A 439 15.02 -0.51 43.61
C ARG A 439 15.85 0.73 43.30
N GLU A 440 17.09 0.78 43.78
CA GLU A 440 18.01 1.88 43.46
C GLU A 440 18.47 1.81 41.99
N TYR A 441 18.71 0.61 41.46
CA TYR A 441 19.01 0.39 40.04
C TYR A 441 17.81 0.77 39.17
N GLU A 442 16.61 0.29 39.47
CA GLU A 442 15.34 0.65 38.80
C GLU A 442 15.09 2.17 38.81
N ARG A 443 15.54 2.89 39.83
CA ARG A 443 15.41 4.36 39.89
C ARG A 443 16.33 5.09 38.90
N VAL A 444 17.50 4.53 38.60
CA VAL A 444 18.51 5.12 37.69
C VAL A 444 18.36 4.57 36.27
N HIS A 445 17.97 3.31 36.15
CA HIS A 445 17.77 2.53 34.95
C HIS A 445 16.39 1.87 35.04
N PRO A 446 15.30 2.60 34.78
CA PRO A 446 13.95 2.04 34.84
C PRO A 446 13.84 0.81 33.92
N PRO A 447 13.08 -0.22 34.33
CA PRO A 447 12.79 -1.34 33.44
C PRO A 447 12.10 -0.83 32.17
N PRO A 448 12.27 -1.51 31.03
CA PRO A 448 11.56 -1.16 29.81
C PRO A 448 10.06 -1.16 30.13
N LYS A 449 9.40 -0.04 29.82
CA LYS A 449 7.96 0.10 30.01
C LYS A 449 7.27 -0.91 29.11
N GLU A 450 6.48 -1.82 29.67
CA GLU A 450 5.67 -2.76 28.88
C GLU A 450 4.86 -1.99 27.83
N PRO A 451 5.16 -2.14 26.53
CA PRO A 451 4.51 -1.36 25.50
C PRO A 451 3.05 -1.80 25.37
N ARG A 452 2.15 -0.84 25.22
CA ARG A 452 0.73 -1.15 25.09
C ARG A 452 0.46 -1.54 23.64
N ARG A 453 0.67 -2.82 23.32
CA ARG A 453 0.44 -3.38 21.98
C ARG A 453 -1.05 -3.33 21.61
N VAL A 454 -1.35 -2.64 20.51
CA VAL A 454 -2.72 -2.47 19.97
C VAL A 454 -2.75 -2.74 18.47
N ALA A 455 -3.95 -2.99 17.92
CA ALA A 455 -4.14 -3.08 16.48
C ALA A 455 -4.09 -1.67 15.86
N LYS A 456 -2.96 -1.38 15.19
CA LYS A 456 -2.78 -0.18 14.36
C LYS A 456 -2.81 -0.55 12.87
N VAL A 457 -3.32 0.34 12.03
CA VAL A 457 -3.35 0.16 10.57
C VAL A 457 -1.92 0.10 10.03
N GLN A 458 -1.51 -1.03 9.46
CA GLN A 458 -0.23 -1.17 8.76
C GLN A 458 -0.33 -0.79 7.28
N ILE A 459 -1.35 -1.33 6.60
CA ILE A 459 -1.56 -1.16 5.16
C ILE A 459 -3.05 -0.88 4.91
N VAL A 460 -3.31 0.17 4.16
CA VAL A 460 -4.63 0.55 3.66
C VAL A 460 -4.73 0.11 2.21
N MET A 461 -5.53 -0.92 1.96
CA MET A 461 -5.68 -1.51 0.64
C MET A 461 -6.78 -0.81 -0.17
N TRP A 462 -7.89 -0.45 0.46
CA TRP A 462 -9.03 0.17 -0.20
C TRP A 462 -9.65 1.25 0.70
N PRO A 463 -10.14 2.38 0.14
CA PRO A 463 -10.87 3.36 0.92
C PRO A 463 -12.21 2.79 1.40
N TRP A 464 -12.79 3.41 2.43
CA TRP A 464 -14.24 3.28 2.65
C TRP A 464 -14.95 4.24 1.70
N ILE A 465 -16.13 3.84 1.23
CA ILE A 465 -17.00 4.69 0.40
C ILE A 465 -18.38 4.73 1.05
N ASN A 466 -18.80 5.94 1.44
CA ASN A 466 -20.14 6.21 1.95
C ASN A 466 -20.90 7.07 0.95
N ARG A 467 -22.18 6.75 0.74
CA ARG A 467 -23.11 7.53 -0.07
C ARG A 467 -24.16 8.17 0.83
N TYR A 468 -24.25 9.48 0.75
CA TYR A 468 -25.18 10.32 1.49
C TYR A 468 -26.30 10.75 0.53
N SER A 469 -27.53 10.33 0.80
CA SER A 469 -28.71 10.62 -0.05
C SER A 469 -29.78 11.38 0.73
N PRO A 470 -30.39 12.45 0.18
CA PRO A 470 -31.44 13.17 0.87
C PRO A 470 -32.70 12.30 0.98
N VAL A 471 -33.29 12.18 2.18
CA VAL A 471 -34.51 11.35 2.37
C VAL A 471 -35.72 11.99 1.69
N ARG A 472 -35.75 13.32 1.57
CA ARG A 472 -36.70 14.06 0.73
C ARG A 472 -35.99 15.25 0.09
N PRO A 473 -35.72 15.23 -1.23
CA PRO A 473 -35.27 16.42 -1.93
C PRO A 473 -36.43 17.42 -2.00
N LYS A 474 -36.39 18.49 -1.18
CA LYS A 474 -37.25 19.66 -1.43
C LYS A 474 -36.78 20.36 -2.71
N SER A 475 -37.72 20.87 -3.50
CA SER A 475 -37.46 21.58 -4.76
C SER A 475 -36.54 22.80 -4.61
N ASP A 476 -36.51 23.40 -3.42
CA ASP A 476 -36.00 24.76 -3.21
C ASP A 476 -34.59 24.80 -2.59
N GLY A 477 -33.94 23.64 -2.43
CA GLY A 477 -32.56 23.55 -1.90
C GLY A 477 -32.41 23.82 -0.40
N ASP A 478 -33.52 23.91 0.35
CA ASP A 478 -33.52 24.25 1.78
C ASP A 478 -33.72 23.01 2.68
N LEU A 479 -32.86 22.90 3.70
CA LEU A 479 -32.68 21.82 4.70
C LEU A 479 -33.44 20.49 4.46
N ASN A 480 -32.68 19.47 4.05
CA ASN A 480 -33.11 18.06 3.96
C ASN A 480 -33.72 17.56 5.28
N SER A 481 -34.85 16.84 5.21
CA SER A 481 -35.55 16.30 6.38
C SER A 481 -34.90 15.00 6.93
N GLY A 482 -33.57 14.93 6.91
CA GLY A 482 -32.78 13.73 7.19
C GLY A 482 -32.05 13.18 5.95
N GLU A 483 -31.06 12.34 6.20
CA GLU A 483 -30.22 11.70 5.18
C GLU A 483 -30.16 10.18 5.35
N LEU A 484 -30.11 9.48 4.22
CA LEU A 484 -29.83 8.05 4.15
C LEU A 484 -28.34 7.88 3.87
N ILE A 485 -27.62 7.35 4.86
CA ILE A 485 -26.21 6.96 4.72
C ILE A 485 -26.17 5.49 4.33
N THR A 486 -25.64 5.21 3.13
CA THR A 486 -25.37 3.86 2.63
C THR A 486 -23.86 3.65 2.58
N GLN A 487 -23.35 2.71 3.38
CA GLN A 487 -21.95 2.28 3.29
C GLN A 487 -21.81 1.33 2.10
N ILE A 488 -21.17 1.81 1.03
CA ILE A 488 -20.95 1.06 -0.21
C ILE A 488 -19.85 0.02 0.00
N VAL A 489 -18.76 0.41 0.66
CA VAL A 489 -17.65 -0.48 1.01
C VAL A 489 -16.96 0.01 2.27
N LYS A 490 -16.49 -0.92 3.11
CA LYS A 490 -15.59 -0.66 4.23
C LYS A 490 -14.15 -0.53 3.74
N ALA A 491 -13.33 0.24 4.45
CA ALA A 491 -11.91 0.32 4.14
C ALA A 491 -11.25 -1.02 4.40
N GLN A 492 -10.67 -1.61 3.36
CA GLN A 492 -9.98 -2.90 3.44
C GLN A 492 -8.56 -2.65 3.93
N ILE A 493 -8.18 -3.23 5.06
CA ILE A 493 -6.91 -2.93 5.74
C ILE A 493 -6.22 -4.15 6.38
N VAL A 494 -4.94 -3.98 6.66
CA VAL A 494 -4.11 -4.93 7.41
C VAL A 494 -3.61 -4.25 8.69
N TYR A 495 -3.76 -4.90 9.84
CA TYR A 495 -3.24 -4.43 11.13
C TYR A 495 -1.87 -5.01 11.46
N TYR A 496 -1.10 -4.27 12.26
CA TYR A 496 0.12 -4.73 12.95
C TYR A 496 0.06 -4.38 14.45
N ALA A 497 0.91 -5.03 15.26
CA ALA A 497 0.98 -4.88 16.72
C ALA A 497 1.80 -3.66 17.14
N GLY A 498 1.31 -2.47 16.80
CA GLY A 498 1.95 -1.20 17.16
C GLY A 498 1.87 -0.86 18.66
N ASP A 499 2.81 -0.05 19.13
CA ASP A 499 2.87 0.48 20.49
C ASP A 499 2.06 1.78 20.62
N ASP A 500 1.01 1.77 21.45
CA ASP A 500 0.11 2.90 21.74
C ASP A 500 0.76 4.00 22.62
N SER A 501 2.05 3.90 22.91
CA SER A 501 2.80 4.97 23.60
C SER A 501 3.25 6.09 22.65
N ASP A 502 3.45 7.31 23.17
CA ASP A 502 3.98 8.43 22.40
C ASP A 502 5.37 8.11 21.79
N GLU A 503 6.19 7.34 22.51
CA GLU A 503 7.50 6.85 22.05
C GLU A 503 7.38 5.78 20.97
N GLY A 504 6.35 4.93 21.04
CA GLY A 504 5.96 3.98 20.01
C GLY A 504 5.56 4.70 18.72
N GLU A 505 4.60 5.64 18.82
CA GLU A 505 4.11 6.40 17.67
C GLU A 505 5.23 7.20 16.99
N MET A 506 6.12 7.85 17.76
CA MET A 506 7.26 8.58 17.20
C MET A 506 8.28 7.67 16.47
N ARG A 507 8.47 6.42 16.91
CA ARG A 507 9.32 5.42 16.24
C ARG A 507 8.65 4.87 14.98
N GLU A 508 7.37 4.54 15.06
CA GLU A 508 6.60 3.89 14.01
C GLU A 508 6.28 4.82 12.82
N LYS A 509 6.18 6.13 13.05
CA LYS A 509 5.69 7.12 12.07
C LYS A 509 6.58 7.36 10.84
N LEU A 510 7.79 6.82 10.77
CA LEU A 510 8.72 7.04 9.66
C LEU A 510 8.13 6.57 8.31
N THR A 511 7.74 7.52 7.46
CA THR A 511 7.18 7.26 6.12
C THR A 511 8.22 6.68 5.16
N LEU A 512 7.82 6.10 4.03
CA LEU A 512 8.79 5.56 3.05
C LEU A 512 9.64 6.67 2.42
N GLU A 513 9.06 7.86 2.20
CA GLU A 513 9.82 9.02 1.70
C GLU A 513 10.89 9.46 2.72
N GLU A 514 10.53 9.53 4.01
CA GLU A 514 11.48 9.89 5.07
C GLU A 514 12.52 8.80 5.30
N HIS A 515 12.12 7.53 5.26
CA HIS A 515 13.02 6.37 5.32
C HIS A 515 14.08 6.41 4.21
N ILE A 516 13.68 6.61 2.95
CA ILE A 516 14.62 6.75 1.83
C ILE A 516 15.54 7.97 2.03
N ARG A 517 15.03 9.08 2.57
CA ARG A 517 15.80 10.31 2.87
C ARG A 517 16.78 10.12 4.04
N GLU A 518 16.44 9.30 5.03
CA GLU A 518 17.28 9.07 6.21
C GLU A 518 18.34 8.00 5.95
N ALA A 519 18.04 6.98 5.15
CA ALA A 519 19.05 6.06 4.62
C ALA A 519 20.15 6.76 3.81
N GLU A 520 19.88 7.93 3.20
CA GLU A 520 20.94 8.75 2.58
C GLU A 520 21.90 9.36 3.62
N ARG A 521 21.41 9.66 4.82
CA ARG A 521 22.18 10.21 5.95
C ARG A 521 22.89 9.12 6.75
N TRP A 522 22.29 7.93 6.87
CA TRP A 522 22.86 6.77 7.56
C TRP A 522 23.89 5.99 6.74
N LYS A 523 24.40 6.56 5.66
CA LYS A 523 25.73 6.17 5.21
C LYS A 523 26.68 6.43 6.40
N PRO A 524 27.29 5.41 7.04
CA PRO A 524 28.60 5.67 7.60
C PRO A 524 29.40 6.21 6.42
N ASP A 525 30.08 7.33 6.58
CA ASP A 525 30.87 7.92 5.52
C ASP A 525 31.81 6.82 5.02
N TYR A 526 31.47 6.18 3.90
CA TYR A 526 32.30 5.07 3.40
C TYR A 526 33.65 5.64 2.98
N LEU A 527 33.66 6.94 2.66
CA LEU A 527 34.81 7.82 2.58
C LEU A 527 35.59 7.96 3.90
N SER A 528 34.96 8.11 5.07
CA SER A 528 35.65 8.23 6.37
C SER A 528 36.18 6.90 6.88
N LEU A 529 35.45 5.80 6.65
CA LEU A 529 35.95 4.45 6.93
C LEU A 529 37.13 4.12 6.00
N TRP A 530 37.03 4.45 4.71
CA TRP A 530 38.15 4.27 3.78
C TRP A 530 39.30 5.25 4.03
N THR A 531 39.08 6.50 4.46
CA THR A 531 40.20 7.37 4.87
C THR A 531 40.83 6.89 6.15
N LEU A 532 40.09 6.34 7.12
CA LEU A 532 40.68 5.67 8.28
C LEU A 532 41.51 4.45 7.88
N VAL A 533 41.02 3.62 6.95
CA VAL A 533 41.79 2.48 6.39
C VAL A 533 43.03 2.97 5.62
N TRP A 534 42.93 4.02 4.80
CA TRP A 534 44.07 4.61 4.11
C TRP A 534 45.07 5.26 5.06
N CYS A 535 44.61 5.97 6.10
CA CYS A 535 45.44 6.50 7.16
C CYS A 535 46.16 5.39 7.93
N LEU A 536 45.49 4.27 8.22
CA LEU A 536 46.10 3.09 8.84
C LEU A 536 47.16 2.47 7.91
N ILE A 537 46.88 2.32 6.62
CA ILE A 537 47.84 1.81 5.62
C ILE A 537 49.06 2.74 5.50
N ILE A 538 48.84 4.06 5.44
CA ILE A 538 49.90 5.07 5.38
C ILE A 538 50.72 5.06 6.69
N PHE A 539 50.07 4.94 7.84
CA PHE A 539 50.73 4.85 9.14
C PHE A 539 51.58 3.57 9.26
N LEU A 540 51.06 2.42 8.84
CA LEU A 540 51.80 1.15 8.81
C LEU A 540 52.97 1.19 7.80
N ALA A 541 52.80 1.87 6.66
CA ALA A 541 53.87 2.09 5.69
C ALA A 541 54.95 3.05 6.24
N TYR A 542 54.56 4.04 7.04
CA TYR A 542 55.46 4.98 7.71
C TYR A 542 56.24 4.30 8.85
N GLU A 543 55.59 3.51 9.70
CA GLU A 543 56.22 2.63 10.70
C GLU A 543 57.21 1.65 10.03
N ALA A 544 56.82 1.01 8.93
CA ALA A 544 57.70 0.13 8.16
C ALA A 544 58.90 0.86 7.51
N TYR A 545 58.76 2.16 7.22
CA TYR A 545 59.84 3.02 6.71
C TYR A 545 60.75 3.56 7.83
N GLN A 546 60.23 3.80 9.03
CA GLN A 546 61.00 4.20 10.21
C GLN A 546 61.69 3.04 10.92
N SER A 547 61.16 1.82 10.79
CA SER A 547 61.84 0.58 11.20
C SER A 547 63.25 0.52 10.59
N PRO A 548 64.31 0.21 11.37
CA PRO A 548 65.69 0.19 10.88
C PRO A 548 66.03 -0.98 9.93
N TYR A 549 65.06 -1.88 9.66
CA TYR A 549 65.22 -3.06 8.79
C TYR A 549 65.79 -2.82 7.36
N PRO A 550 65.49 -1.73 6.62
CA PRO A 550 66.01 -1.58 5.26
C PRO A 550 67.53 -1.31 5.22
N GLN A 551 68.16 -0.95 6.35
CA GLN A 551 69.62 -0.84 6.43
C GLN A 551 70.32 -2.20 6.64
N GLU A 552 69.73 -3.10 7.44
CA GLU A 552 70.30 -4.45 7.67
C GLU A 552 70.10 -5.41 6.49
N VAL A 553 68.99 -5.31 5.76
CA VAL A 553 68.78 -6.07 4.52
C VAL A 553 69.74 -5.60 3.43
N GLY A 554 69.99 -4.29 3.34
CA GLY A 554 70.96 -3.71 2.40
C GLY A 554 72.41 -4.15 2.66
N SER A 555 72.80 -4.36 3.92
CA SER A 555 74.13 -4.87 4.27
C SER A 555 74.27 -6.37 3.98
N HIS A 556 73.24 -7.18 4.25
CA HIS A 556 73.23 -8.61 3.92
C HIS A 556 73.32 -8.89 2.42
N ILE A 557 72.60 -8.14 1.58
CA ILE A 557 72.66 -8.32 0.12
C ILE A 557 74.06 -7.98 -0.43
N ARG A 558 74.72 -6.92 0.09
CA ARG A 558 76.11 -6.59 -0.28
C ARG A 558 77.11 -7.65 0.20
N ALA A 559 76.90 -8.23 1.39
CA ALA A 559 77.74 -9.32 1.90
C ALA A 559 77.63 -10.60 1.06
N LEU A 560 76.45 -10.91 0.51
CA LEU A 560 76.25 -12.03 -0.41
C LEU A 560 76.91 -11.78 -1.78
N GLN A 561 76.79 -10.57 -2.34
CA GLN A 561 77.44 -10.23 -3.61
C GLN A 561 78.98 -10.28 -3.52
N LEU A 562 79.57 -9.95 -2.37
CA LEU A 562 81.02 -10.07 -2.15
C LEU A 562 81.52 -11.53 -2.06
N LYS A 563 80.68 -12.50 -1.67
CA LYS A 563 81.02 -13.93 -1.62
C LYS A 563 80.95 -14.64 -2.98
N LEU A 564 80.38 -14.01 -4.01
CA LEU A 564 80.15 -14.59 -5.34
C LEU A 564 81.19 -14.16 -6.40
N LYS A 565 82.34 -13.61 -5.98
CA LYS A 565 83.41 -13.20 -6.89
C LYS A 565 84.23 -14.43 -7.33
N PRO A 566 84.27 -14.81 -8.63
CA PRO A 566 84.88 -16.07 -9.05
C PRO A 566 86.42 -16.00 -9.09
N THR A 567 87.06 -17.08 -8.65
CA THR A 567 88.51 -17.32 -8.76
C THR A 567 88.84 -17.83 -10.18
N PRO A 568 89.91 -17.35 -10.84
CA PRO A 568 90.24 -17.77 -12.20
C PRO A 568 90.84 -19.19 -12.25
N VAL A 569 90.45 -19.96 -13.27
CA VAL A 569 91.00 -21.30 -13.56
C VAL A 569 91.91 -21.20 -14.79
N PRO A 570 93.17 -21.68 -14.72
CA PRO A 570 94.05 -21.77 -15.89
C PRO A 570 93.73 -23.01 -16.75
N ALA A 571 93.99 -22.92 -18.04
CA ALA A 571 93.57 -23.91 -19.04
C ALA A 571 94.53 -25.09 -19.20
N THR A 572 93.98 -26.28 -19.48
CA THR A 572 94.57 -27.23 -20.44
C THR A 572 93.53 -28.16 -21.08
N THR A 573 93.67 -28.34 -22.40
CA THR A 573 92.97 -29.24 -23.35
C THR A 573 93.56 -30.68 -23.31
N PRO A 574 93.13 -31.68 -24.14
CA PRO A 574 91.99 -31.77 -25.09
C PRO A 574 91.17 -33.11 -25.08
N VAL A 575 89.99 -33.10 -25.76
CA VAL A 575 89.44 -34.04 -26.82
C VAL A 575 89.85 -35.54 -26.80
N PRO A 576 88.97 -36.55 -27.09
CA PRO A 576 87.69 -36.56 -27.83
C PRO A 576 86.49 -37.10 -26.96
N THR A 577 85.32 -37.61 -27.42
CA THR A 577 84.86 -38.11 -28.74
C THR A 577 83.32 -37.98 -28.95
N VAL A 578 82.93 -38.03 -30.23
CA VAL A 578 81.59 -38.25 -30.83
C VAL A 578 80.85 -39.50 -30.31
N VAL A 579 79.53 -39.40 -30.06
CA VAL A 579 78.44 -40.18 -30.72
C VAL A 579 77.12 -39.40 -30.63
N THR A 580 76.47 -39.18 -31.77
CA THR A 580 75.07 -38.75 -31.91
C THR A 580 74.13 -39.96 -31.94
N VAL A 581 72.99 -39.91 -31.25
CA VAL A 581 71.81 -40.75 -31.56
C VAL A 581 70.56 -39.88 -31.44
N GLU A 582 69.70 -39.94 -32.44
CA GLU A 582 68.41 -39.25 -32.57
C GLU A 582 67.29 -39.97 -31.82
N ASP A 583 66.18 -39.24 -31.62
CA ASP A 583 64.80 -39.72 -31.49
C ASP A 583 64.39 -40.72 -30.40
N VAL A 584 63.20 -40.49 -29.84
CA VAL A 584 62.03 -41.35 -30.09
C VAL A 584 60.75 -40.60 -29.65
N ILE A 585 59.85 -40.43 -30.62
CA ILE A 585 58.45 -39.99 -30.45
C ILE A 585 57.63 -41.21 -29.94
N VAL A 586 56.42 -41.00 -29.37
CA VAL A 586 55.17 -41.78 -29.61
C VAL A 586 54.31 -42.00 -28.35
N GLN A 587 53.16 -41.30 -28.33
CA GLN A 587 51.78 -41.74 -27.96
C GLN A 587 51.52 -42.37 -26.57
N ILE A 588 50.29 -42.37 -26.02
CA ILE A 588 48.95 -41.96 -26.53
C ILE A 588 48.38 -40.86 -25.63
#